data_AF-X1HUF2-F1
#
_entry.id   AF-X1HUF2-F1
#
_cell.length_a   1.000
_cell.length_b   1.000
_cell.length_c   1.000
_cell.angle_alpha   90.00
_cell.angle_beta   90.00
_cell.angle_gamma   90.00
#
_symmetry.space_group_name_H-M   'P 1'
#
loop_
_entity.id
_entity.type
_entity.pdbx_description
1 polymer ?
#
loop_
_entity_poly.entity_id
_entity_poly.type
_entity_poly.pdbx_seq_one_letter_code
_entity_poly.pdbx_strand_id
1 'polypeptide(L)'
;MGKVHDNKRIDYLEDHLKKKWSSLIKKGADIRGYFLWSLMDNFEWQHGYSKRFGIIYVNYETQERILKDSAIWYKDLIKKRIIE
;
A
#
# COMPACT_ATOMS: atom_id res chain seq x y z
N MET A 1 9.99 -5.68 18.75
CA MET A 1 9.79 -5.17 17.37
C MET A 1 8.63 -4.20 17.37
N GLY A 2 8.82 -2.99 16.82
CA GLY A 2 7.73 -2.03 16.66
C GLY A 2 6.72 -2.53 15.62
N LYS A 3 5.43 -2.25 15.84
CA LYS A 3 4.36 -2.43 14.84
C LYS A 3 3.87 -1.06 14.39
N VAL A 4 3.55 -0.92 13.11
CA VAL A 4 3.01 0.32 12.55
C VAL A 4 1.59 0.03 12.05
N HIS A 5 0.62 0.51 12.83
CA HIS A 5 -0.80 0.36 12.56
C HIS A 5 -1.27 1.47 11.62
N ASP A 6 -1.48 1.14 10.34
CA ASP A 6 -1.84 2.08 9.29
C ASP A 6 -3.18 1.73 8.61
N ASN A 7 -4.21 1.44 9.42
CA ASN A 7 -5.54 1.03 8.96
C ASN A 7 -6.14 1.96 7.88
N LYS A 8 -5.95 3.27 7.98
CA LYS A 8 -6.41 4.23 6.95
C LYS A 8 -5.83 3.95 5.56
N ARG A 9 -4.61 3.41 5.50
CA ARG A 9 -3.97 3.02 4.24
C ARG A 9 -4.55 1.71 3.72
N ILE A 10 -4.87 0.76 4.61
CA ILE A 10 -5.61 -0.45 4.25
C ILE A 10 -6.96 -0.05 3.65
N ASP A 11 -7.74 0.80 4.33
CA ASP A 11 -9.05 1.28 3.87
C ASP A 11 -8.97 1.92 2.49
N TYR A 12 -7.95 2.77 2.27
CA TYR A 12 -7.71 3.39 0.96
C TYR A 12 -7.44 2.36 -0.14
N LEU A 13 -6.59 1.37 0.13
CA LEU A 13 -6.28 0.31 -0.85
C LEU A 13 -7.46 -0.61 -1.10
N GLU A 14 -8.23 -0.89 -0.06
CA GLU A 14 -9.46 -1.66 -0.16
C GLU A 14 -10.47 -0.96 -1.07
N ASP A 15 -10.73 0.32 -0.84
CA ASP A 15 -11.64 1.12 -1.66
C ASP A 15 -11.17 1.21 -3.12
N HIS A 16 -9.87 1.51 -3.33
CA HIS A 16 -9.34 1.70 -4.67
C HIS A 16 -9.31 0.39 -5.48
N LEU A 17 -8.78 -0.68 -4.91
CA LEU A 17 -8.62 -1.96 -5.62
C LEU A 17 -9.96 -2.70 -5.72
N LYS A 18 -10.71 -2.85 -4.63
CA LYS A 18 -11.93 -3.66 -4.68
C LYS A 18 -13.08 -2.96 -5.34
N LYS A 19 -13.33 -1.70 -5.00
CA LYS A 19 -14.53 -1.04 -5.52
C LYS A 19 -14.29 -0.43 -6.88
N LYS A 20 -13.20 0.31 -7.06
CA LYS A 20 -12.98 1.05 -8.31
C LYS A 20 -12.44 0.16 -9.43
N TRP A 21 -11.39 -0.62 -9.18
CA TRP A 21 -10.82 -1.47 -10.24
C TRP A 21 -11.75 -2.59 -10.66
N SER A 22 -12.36 -3.30 -9.71
CA SER A 22 -13.33 -4.36 -10.05
C SER A 22 -14.48 -3.83 -10.91
N SER A 23 -14.99 -2.63 -10.62
CA SER A 23 -16.03 -1.98 -11.43
C SER A 23 -15.57 -1.65 -12.86
N LEU A 24 -14.33 -1.14 -13.03
CA LEU A 24 -13.78 -0.82 -14.34
C LEU A 24 -13.53 -2.07 -15.19
N ILE A 25 -13.00 -3.14 -14.58
CA ILE A 25 -12.79 -4.43 -15.25
C ILE A 25 -14.14 -5.02 -15.70
N LYS A 26 -15.17 -4.97 -14.83
CA LYS A 26 -16.53 -5.40 -15.20
C LYS A 26 -17.14 -4.59 -16.34
N LYS A 27 -16.72 -3.33 -16.52
CA LYS A 27 -17.14 -2.46 -17.63
C LYS A 27 -16.30 -2.63 -18.90
N GLY A 28 -15.36 -3.57 -18.92
CA GLY A 28 -14.56 -3.91 -20.11
C GLY A 28 -13.24 -3.15 -20.24
N ALA A 29 -12.78 -2.46 -19.19
CA ALA A 29 -11.45 -1.85 -19.23
C ALA A 29 -10.34 -2.93 -19.19
N ASP A 30 -9.37 -2.85 -20.12
CA ASP A 30 -8.18 -3.72 -20.12
C ASP A 30 -7.17 -3.24 -19.08
N ILE A 31 -7.28 -3.81 -17.87
CA ILE A 31 -6.45 -3.46 -16.73
C ILE A 31 -5.64 -4.70 -16.32
N ARG A 32 -4.31 -4.61 -16.45
CA ARG A 32 -3.41 -5.78 -16.33
C ARG A 32 -2.59 -5.85 -15.04
N GLY A 33 -2.53 -4.77 -14.26
CA GLY A 33 -1.76 -4.76 -13.02
C GLY A 33 -1.73 -3.40 -12.35
N TYR A 34 -1.46 -3.39 -11.05
CA TYR A 34 -1.44 -2.21 -10.19
C TYR A 34 -0.08 -2.05 -9.51
N PHE A 35 0.47 -0.84 -9.55
CA PHE A 35 1.69 -0.48 -8.83
C PHE A 35 1.34 0.37 -7.61
N LEU A 36 1.73 -0.13 -6.44
CA LEU A 36 1.50 0.56 -5.18
C LEU A 36 2.59 1.61 -4.92
N TRP A 37 2.19 2.88 -4.84
CA TRP A 37 3.06 3.93 -4.32
C TRP A 37 2.97 3.99 -2.79
N SER A 38 4.01 3.63 -2.03
CA SER A 38 5.30 3.09 -2.44
C SER A 38 5.62 1.79 -1.69
N LEU A 39 6.68 1.10 -2.11
CA LEU A 39 7.17 -0.09 -1.39
C LEU A 39 7.60 0.28 0.04
N MET A 40 8.39 1.34 0.19
CA MET A 40 8.92 1.80 1.47
C MET A 40 8.81 3.32 1.62
N ASP A 41 8.76 3.78 2.86
CA ASP A 41 8.81 5.20 3.19
C ASP A 41 10.09 5.82 2.61
N ASN A 42 9.93 6.97 1.95
CA ASN A 42 10.99 7.63 1.21
C ASN A 42 10.90 9.15 1.37
N PHE A 43 11.78 9.88 0.68
CA PHE A 43 11.73 11.35 0.61
C PHE A 43 10.62 11.78 -0.35
N GLU A 44 9.68 12.59 0.15
CA GLU A 44 8.50 13.06 -0.60
C GLU A 44 8.66 14.55 -0.96
N TRP A 45 9.65 14.87 -1.79
CA TRP A 45 9.82 16.17 -2.46
C TRP A 45 9.54 17.38 -1.55
N GLN A 46 8.45 18.11 -1.83
CA GLN A 46 8.05 19.33 -1.11
C GLN A 46 7.73 19.10 0.37
N HIS A 47 7.47 17.85 0.77
CA HIS A 47 7.18 17.46 2.14
C HIS A 47 8.36 16.81 2.86
N GLY A 48 9.49 16.63 2.17
CA GLY A 48 10.64 15.92 2.70
C GLY A 48 10.27 14.58 3.31
N TYR A 49 10.70 14.31 4.54
CA TYR A 49 10.44 13.05 5.25
C TYR A 49 9.19 13.04 6.13
N SER A 50 8.37 14.09 6.07
CA SER A 50 7.17 14.24 6.92
C SER A 50 5.98 13.41 6.42
N LYS A 51 5.92 13.11 5.12
CA LYS A 51 4.88 12.27 4.51
C LYS A 51 5.45 10.89 4.19
N ARG A 52 4.68 9.86 4.53
CA ARG A 52 5.10 8.46 4.51
C ARG A 52 4.07 7.62 3.77
N PHE A 53 4.40 7.22 2.55
CA PHE A 53 3.52 6.44 1.68
C PHE A 53 3.93 4.96 1.57
N GLY A 54 5.01 4.52 2.21
CA GLY A 54 5.43 3.13 2.14
C GLY A 54 4.47 2.20 2.83
N ILE A 55 4.35 0.96 2.33
CA ILE A 55 3.84 -0.16 3.14
C ILE A 55 4.91 -0.74 4.07
N ILE A 56 6.18 -0.37 3.85
CA ILE A 56 7.30 -0.62 4.74
C ILE A 56 7.68 0.70 5.40
N TYR A 57 7.65 0.74 6.73
CA TYR A 57 8.21 1.84 7.50
C TYR A 57 9.73 1.79 7.44
N VAL A 58 10.34 2.96 7.30
CA VAL A 58 11.80 3.15 7.37
C VAL A 58 12.10 4.10 8.51
N ASN A 59 12.88 3.63 9.50
CA ASN A 59 13.53 4.53 10.43
C ASN A 59 14.65 5.25 9.66
N TYR A 60 14.55 6.57 9.48
CA TYR A 60 15.52 7.29 8.65
C TYR A 60 16.89 7.46 9.33
N GLU A 61 16.96 7.39 10.66
CA GLU A 61 18.22 7.48 11.41
C GLU A 61 18.98 6.16 11.36
N THR A 62 18.29 5.05 11.63
CA THR A 62 18.93 3.72 11.77
C THR A 62 18.85 2.87 10.51
N GLN A 63 18.05 3.29 9.52
CA GLN A 63 17.73 2.51 8.33
C GLN A 63 17.02 1.18 8.63
N GLU A 64 16.47 0.99 9.83
CA GLU A 64 15.65 -0.18 10.15
C GLU A 64 14.35 -0.19 9.31
N ARG A 65 13.96 -1.37 8.82
CA ARG A 65 12.73 -1.58 8.05
C ARG A 65 11.73 -2.39 8.86
N ILE A 66 10.51 -1.87 8.96
CA ILE A 66 9.40 -2.50 9.69
C ILE A 66 8.22 -2.65 8.74
N LEU A 67 7.70 -3.87 8.60
CA LEU A 67 6.47 -4.10 7.85
C LEU A 67 5.31 -3.42 8.58
N LYS A 68 4.59 -2.54 7.88
CA LYS A 68 3.34 -1.99 8.39
C LYS A 68 2.23 -3.03 8.24
N ASP A 69 1.11 -2.82 8.93
CA ASP A 69 -0.05 -3.70 8.79
C ASP A 69 -0.53 -3.77 7.33
N SER A 70 -0.46 -2.65 6.60
CA SER A 70 -0.75 -2.61 5.16
C SER A 70 0.15 -3.51 4.30
N ALA A 71 1.42 -3.72 4.67
CA ALA A 71 2.28 -4.68 3.95
C ALA A 71 1.83 -6.13 4.16
N ILE A 72 1.45 -6.47 5.39
CA ILE A 72 0.93 -7.82 5.70
C ILE A 72 -0.39 -8.05 4.97
N TRP A 73 -1.30 -7.08 5.03
CA TRP A 73 -2.57 -7.12 4.31
C TRP A 73 -2.36 -7.25 2.79
N TYR A 74 -1.47 -6.45 2.20
CA TYR A 74 -1.21 -6.46 0.75
C TYR A 74 -0.58 -7.77 0.29
N LYS A 75 0.31 -8.37 1.10
CA LYS A 75 0.85 -9.72 0.86
C LYS A 75 -0.27 -10.75 0.80
N ASP A 76 -1.23 -10.70 1.73
CA ASP A 76 -2.33 -11.67 1.78
C ASP A 76 -3.33 -11.45 0.63
N LEU A 77 -3.56 -10.21 0.22
CA LEU A 77 -4.34 -9.87 -0.99
C LEU A 77 -3.70 -10.48 -2.26
N ILE A 78 -2.39 -10.27 -2.46
CA ILE A 78 -1.66 -10.82 -3.62
C ILE A 78 -1.73 -12.35 -3.63
N LYS A 79 -1.59 -13.00 -2.46
CA LYS A 79 -1.68 -14.46 -2.33
C LYS A 79 -3.06 -14.98 -2.73
N LYS A 80 -4.13 -14.30 -2.33
CA LYS A 80 -5.51 -14.67 -2.68
C LYS A 80 -5.79 -14.51 -4.17
N ARG A 81 -5.12 -13.57 -4.86
CA ARG A 81 -5.38 -13.17 -6.26
C ARG A 81 -6.84 -12.79 -6.55
N ILE A 82 -7.62 -12.58 -5.49
CA ILE A 82 -9.03 -12.22 -5.55
C ILE A 82 -9.15 -10.88 -4.86
N ILE A 83 -9.75 -9.96 -5.60
CA ILE A 83 -10.12 -8.63 -5.13
C ILE A 83 -11.64 -8.67 -4.95
N GLU A 84 -12.10 -9.12 -3.77
CA GLU A 84 -13.52 -9.17 -3.36
C GLU A 84 -14.02 -7.82 -2.82
#